data_AF-A0A9W6JTY0-F1
#
_entry.id   AF-A0A9W6JTY0-F1
#
_cell.length_a   1.000
_cell.length_b   1.000
_cell.length_c   1.000
_cell.angle_alpha   90.00
_cell.angle_beta   90.00
_cell.angle_gamma   90.00
#
_symmetry.space_group_name_H-M   'P 1'
#
loop_
_entity.id
_entity.type
_entity.pdbx_description
1 polymer ?
#
loop_
_entity_poly.entity_id
_entity_poly.type
_entity_poly.pdbx_seq_one_letter_code
_entity_poly.pdbx_strand_id
1 'polypeptide(L)'
;MCKINTTEAMFEVVYKCMQIVGVNSLSKEYPFARILREASVLPIYDGGNMGMQRRRVHGVIAHEGFNPRAVMNDETIIFEKSMESIGTVADWDNRYGNAAPNAIAAE
;
A
#
# COMPACT_ATOMS: atom_id res chain seq x y z
N MET A 1 -7.47 0.53 4.47
CA MET A 1 -6.61 1.48 5.21
C MET A 1 -5.81 0.83 6.34
N CYS A 2 -6.38 -0.09 7.12
CA CYS A 2 -5.68 -0.72 8.26
C CYS A 2 -4.29 -1.27 7.90
N LYS A 3 -4.18 -2.05 6.80
CA LYS A 3 -2.90 -2.62 6.35
C LYS A 3 -1.80 -1.56 6.19
N ILE A 4 -2.06 -0.50 5.42
CA ILE A 4 -1.06 0.54 5.15
C ILE A 4 -0.63 1.20 6.47
N ASN A 5 -1.60 1.64 7.28
CA ASN A 5 -1.34 2.38 8.51
C ASN A 5 -0.58 1.53 9.55
N THR A 6 -1.04 0.32 9.85
CA THR A 6 -0.44 -0.50 10.91
C THR A 6 0.94 -1.03 10.52
N THR A 7 1.17 -1.33 9.24
CA THR A 7 2.46 -1.86 8.78
C THR A 7 3.55 -0.79 8.74
N GLU A 8 3.22 0.45 8.35
CA GLU A 8 4.14 1.59 8.42
C GLU A 8 4.38 2.00 9.87
N ALA A 9 3.32 2.08 10.69
CA ALA A 9 3.45 2.40 12.11
C ALA A 9 4.30 1.37 12.87
N MET A 10 4.18 0.08 12.56
CA MET A 10 5.00 -0.96 13.20
C MET A 10 6.49 -0.71 13.00
N PHE A 11 6.91 -0.39 11.77
CA PHE A 11 8.32 -0.09 11.48
C PHE A 11 8.80 1.13 12.26
N GLU A 12 8.02 2.21 12.25
CA GLU A 12 8.34 3.44 12.98
C GLU A 12 8.46 3.20 14.49
N VAL A 13 7.49 2.47 15.08
CA VAL A 13 7.48 2.18 16.52
C VAL A 13 8.67 1.33 16.92
N VAL A 14 8.99 0.27 16.17
CA VAL A 14 10.16 -0.57 16.47
C VAL A 14 11.44 0.25 16.42
N TYR A 15 11.59 1.09 15.39
CA TYR A 15 12.77 1.94 15.26
C TYR A 15 12.87 2.98 16.38
N LYS A 16 11.74 3.60 16.80
CA LYS A 16 11.69 4.49 17.96
C LYS A 16 12.08 3.78 19.26
N CYS A 17 11.63 2.55 19.48
CA CYS A 17 12.03 1.77 20.64
C CYS A 17 13.55 1.52 20.66
N MET A 18 14.16 1.24 19.51
CA MET A 18 15.62 1.12 19.40
C MET A 18 16.33 2.43 19.75
N GLN A 19 15.81 3.58 19.31
CA GLN A 19 16.35 4.90 19.66
C GLN A 19 16.30 5.17 21.17
N ILE A 20 15.23 4.76 21.85
CA ILE A 20 15.08 4.90 23.32
C ILE A 20 16.12 4.04 24.06
N VAL A 21 16.32 2.78 23.63
CA VAL A 21 17.31 1.88 24.23
C VAL A 21 18.75 2.29 23.89
N GLY A 22 18.95 2.98 22.78
CA GLY A 22 20.25 3.44 22.32
C GLY A 22 21.11 2.29 21.76
N VAL A 23 22.45 2.43 21.84
CA VAL A 23 23.39 1.45 21.26
C VAL A 23 23.16 0.02 21.75
N ASN A 24 22.63 -0.14 22.97
CA ASN A 24 22.29 -1.45 23.53
C ASN A 24 21.26 -2.22 22.68
N SER A 25 20.42 -1.54 21.90
CA SER A 25 19.47 -2.20 20.99
C SER A 25 20.16 -2.95 19.85
N LEU A 26 21.45 -2.68 19.59
CA LEU A 26 22.25 -3.39 18.60
C LEU A 26 22.89 -4.67 19.15
N SER A 27 22.85 -4.88 20.47
CA SER A 27 23.30 -6.12 21.10
C SER A 27 22.46 -7.30 20.61
N LYS A 28 23.11 -8.46 20.46
CA LYS A 28 22.42 -9.74 20.18
C LYS A 28 21.69 -10.30 21.40
N GLU A 29 21.91 -9.73 22.58
CA GLU A 29 21.21 -10.09 23.82
C GLU A 29 19.70 -9.78 23.73
N TYR A 30 19.34 -8.70 23.03
CA TYR A 30 17.96 -8.27 22.85
C TYR A 30 17.47 -8.54 21.42
N PRO A 31 16.18 -8.80 21.20
CA PRO A 31 15.67 -9.25 19.90
C PRO A 31 15.46 -8.12 18.87
N PHE A 32 15.89 -6.88 19.13
CA PHE A 32 15.59 -5.72 18.28
C PHE A 32 15.99 -5.91 16.81
N ALA A 33 17.18 -6.48 16.53
CA ALA A 33 17.61 -6.73 15.17
C ALA A 33 16.69 -7.70 14.41
N ARG A 34 16.11 -8.69 15.12
CA ARG A 34 15.13 -9.61 14.54
C ARG A 34 13.80 -8.90 14.31
N ILE A 35 13.31 -8.19 15.31
CA ILE A 35 12.03 -7.47 15.24
C ILE A 35 12.04 -6.41 14.14
N LEU A 36 13.13 -5.65 13.98
CA LEU A 36 13.25 -4.65 12.92
C LEU A 36 13.18 -5.29 11.53
N ARG A 37 13.85 -6.43 11.32
CA ARG A 37 13.78 -7.18 10.07
C ARG A 37 12.35 -7.65 9.80
N GLU A 38 11.68 -8.25 10.79
CA GLU A 38 10.29 -8.71 10.65
C GLU A 38 9.34 -7.54 10.34
N ALA A 39 9.49 -6.40 11.03
CA ALA A 39 8.69 -5.20 10.79
C ALA A 39 8.91 -4.61 9.38
N SER A 40 10.14 -4.66 8.86
CA SER A 40 10.46 -4.14 7.51
C SER A 40 9.77 -4.89 6.36
N VAL A 41 9.36 -6.14 6.58
CA VAL A 41 8.67 -6.95 5.57
C VAL A 41 7.19 -6.56 5.44
N LEU A 42 6.55 -6.08 6.51
CA LEU A 42 5.10 -5.87 6.52
C LEU A 42 4.60 -4.83 5.49
N PRO A 43 5.29 -3.69 5.26
CA PRO A 43 4.87 -2.73 4.23
C PRO A 43 4.99 -3.27 2.80
N ILE A 44 5.84 -4.27 2.55
CA ILE A 44 6.11 -4.80 1.20
C ILE A 44 5.36 -6.11 0.91
N TYR A 45 5.09 -6.91 1.94
CA TYR A 45 4.37 -8.18 1.82
C TYR A 45 2.87 -7.98 1.61
N ASP A 46 2.21 -9.02 1.06
CA ASP A 46 0.76 -9.08 0.79
C ASP A 46 0.23 -7.89 -0.01
N GLY A 47 0.91 -7.61 -1.12
CA GLY A 47 0.71 -6.38 -1.88
C GLY A 47 1.34 -5.20 -1.15
N GLY A 48 2.46 -4.73 -1.68
CA GLY A 48 3.18 -3.60 -1.11
C GLY A 48 2.31 -2.35 -0.98
N ASN A 49 2.56 -1.57 0.07
CA ASN A 49 1.77 -0.38 0.39
C ASN A 49 1.77 0.61 -0.77
N MET A 50 2.92 0.87 -1.37
CA MET A 50 3.05 1.86 -2.46
C MET A 50 2.45 1.36 -3.78
N GLY A 51 2.83 0.18 -4.23
CA GLY A 51 2.46 -0.31 -5.57
C GLY A 51 1.03 -0.83 -5.68
N MET A 52 0.46 -1.37 -4.60
CA MET A 52 -0.82 -2.07 -4.66
C MET A 52 -1.86 -1.47 -3.73
N GLN A 53 -1.57 -1.40 -2.43
CA GLN A 53 -2.61 -1.08 -1.44
C GLN A 53 -3.05 0.39 -1.51
N ARG A 54 -2.11 1.33 -1.63
CA ARG A 54 -2.44 2.75 -1.86
C ARG A 54 -3.14 2.96 -3.20
N ARG A 55 -2.87 2.11 -4.19
CA ARG A 55 -3.56 2.19 -5.48
C ARG A 55 -5.01 1.75 -5.40
N ARG A 56 -5.28 0.62 -4.74
CA ARG A 56 -6.64 0.17 -4.44
C ARG A 56 -7.44 1.24 -3.67
N VAL A 57 -6.81 1.86 -2.66
CA VAL A 57 -7.42 2.97 -1.92
C VAL A 57 -7.70 4.16 -2.84
N HIS A 58 -6.74 4.53 -3.69
CA HIS A 58 -6.93 5.62 -4.65
C HIS A 58 -8.12 5.35 -5.58
N GLY A 59 -8.27 4.13 -6.09
CA GLY A 59 -9.41 3.78 -6.96
C GLY A 59 -10.75 3.83 -6.26
N VAL A 60 -10.82 3.42 -4.99
CA VAL A 60 -12.06 3.57 -4.19
C VAL A 60 -12.39 5.04 -3.98
N ILE A 61 -11.42 5.89 -3.65
CA ILE A 61 -11.64 7.32 -3.39
C ILE A 61 -11.99 8.08 -4.67
N ALA A 62 -11.41 7.70 -5.81
CA ALA A 62 -11.65 8.32 -7.10
C ALA A 62 -12.97 7.89 -7.76
N HIS A 63 -13.62 6.85 -7.24
CA HIS A 63 -14.88 6.35 -7.80
C HIS A 63 -16.04 7.30 -7.51
N GLU A 64 -16.94 7.49 -8.49
CA GLU A 64 -18.09 8.40 -8.37
C GLU A 64 -19.03 8.02 -7.20
N GLY A 65 -19.16 6.72 -6.93
CA GLY A 65 -19.95 6.18 -5.82
C GLY A 65 -19.25 6.21 -4.44
N PHE A 66 -18.11 6.90 -4.29
CA PHE A 66 -17.39 6.93 -3.02
C PHE A 66 -18.18 7.65 -1.92
N ASN A 67 -18.52 6.93 -0.86
CA ASN A 67 -19.07 7.50 0.38
C ASN A 67 -18.06 7.37 1.54
N PRO A 68 -17.45 8.47 2.02
CA PRO A 68 -16.48 8.42 3.11
C PRO A 68 -17.09 8.03 4.46
N ARG A 69 -18.42 8.08 4.61
CA ARG A 69 -19.15 7.74 5.84
C ARG A 69 -19.74 6.33 5.82
N ALA A 70 -19.61 5.59 4.73
CA ALA A 70 -20.27 4.28 4.58
C ALA A 70 -19.96 3.33 5.75
N VAL A 71 -18.70 3.24 6.20
CA VAL A 71 -18.32 2.41 7.36
C VAL A 71 -18.99 2.88 8.66
N MET A 72 -19.15 4.18 8.87
CA MET A 72 -19.79 4.72 10.08
C MET A 72 -21.30 4.48 10.08
N ASN A 73 -21.91 4.45 8.89
CA ASN A 73 -23.35 4.25 8.70
C ASN A 73 -23.74 2.77 8.51
N ASP A 74 -22.77 1.84 8.59
CA ASP A 74 -22.96 0.41 8.27
C ASP A 74 -23.49 0.17 6.84
N GLU A 75 -23.09 1.03 5.91
CA GLU A 75 -23.42 0.89 4.49
C GLU A 75 -22.40 -0.02 3.79
N THR A 76 -22.91 -0.87 2.89
CA THR A 76 -22.05 -1.76 2.10
C THR A 76 -21.30 -0.98 1.03
N ILE A 77 -19.98 -1.19 0.96
CA ILE A 77 -19.13 -0.69 -0.12
C ILE A 77 -18.83 -1.85 -1.04
N ILE A 78 -19.27 -1.78 -2.29
CA ILE A 78 -18.96 -2.78 -3.31
C ILE A 78 -17.59 -2.43 -3.91
N PHE A 79 -16.63 -3.35 -3.79
CA PHE A 79 -15.31 -3.18 -4.38
C PHE A 79 -15.32 -3.72 -5.82
N GLU A 80 -15.36 -2.80 -6.79
CA GLU A 80 -15.36 -3.14 -8.20
C GLU A 80 -13.95 -3.36 -8.74
N LYS A 81 -13.84 -4.15 -9.82
CA LYS A 81 -12.56 -4.42 -10.47
C LYS A 81 -11.92 -3.14 -11.04
N SER A 82 -12.75 -2.20 -11.49
CA SER A 82 -12.36 -0.87 -11.97
C SER A 82 -11.57 -0.07 -10.91
N MET A 83 -11.94 -0.21 -9.63
CA MET A 83 -11.27 0.45 -8.50
C MET A 83 -9.89 -0.17 -8.20
N GLU A 84 -9.70 -1.47 -8.48
CA GLU A 84 -8.42 -2.13 -8.28
C GLU A 84 -7.40 -1.74 -9.35
N SER A 85 -7.84 -1.67 -10.62
CA SER A 85 -6.93 -1.53 -11.75
C SER A 85 -6.48 -0.09 -12.02
N ILE A 86 -7.11 0.93 -11.43
CA ILE A 86 -6.90 2.34 -11.78
C ILE A 86 -5.41 2.72 -11.95
N GLY A 87 -5.06 3.29 -13.11
CA GLY A 87 -3.71 3.73 -13.47
C GLY A 87 -2.63 2.63 -13.42
N THR A 88 -3.00 1.36 -13.52
CA THR A 88 -2.08 0.24 -13.79
C THR A 88 -2.01 -0.01 -15.30
N VAL A 89 -1.05 -0.84 -15.74
CA VAL A 89 -0.95 -1.26 -17.15
C VAL A 89 -2.26 -1.89 -17.63
N ALA A 90 -2.91 -2.70 -16.80
CA ALA A 90 -4.19 -3.31 -17.14
C ALA A 90 -5.31 -2.27 -17.36
N ASP A 91 -5.33 -1.18 -16.58
CA ASP A 91 -6.30 -0.09 -16.79
C ASP A 91 -5.95 0.75 -18.02
N TRP A 92 -4.66 0.95 -18.31
CA TRP A 92 -4.21 1.57 -19.55
C TRP A 92 -4.66 0.78 -20.78
N ASP A 93 -4.42 -0.53 -20.79
CA ASP A 93 -4.83 -1.42 -21.89
C ASP A 93 -6.35 -1.43 -22.06
N ASN A 94 -7.12 -1.43 -20.95
CA ASN A 94 -8.57 -1.35 -21.01
C ASN A 94 -9.09 -0.02 -21.58
N ARG A 95 -8.44 1.10 -21.28
CA ARG A 95 -8.87 2.43 -21.74
C ARG A 95 -8.36 2.80 -23.13
N TYR A 96 -7.18 2.31 -23.50
CA TYR A 96 -6.43 2.79 -24.66
C TYR A 96 -5.83 1.67 -25.53
N GLY A 97 -6.04 0.38 -25.20
CA GLY A 97 -5.43 -0.76 -25.90
C GLY A 97 -5.81 -0.90 -27.37
N ASN A 98 -6.97 -0.35 -27.78
CA ASN A 98 -7.37 -0.27 -29.19
C ASN A 98 -6.95 1.03 -29.88
N ALA A 99 -6.27 1.94 -29.17
CA ALA A 99 -5.97 3.30 -29.61
C ALA A 99 -4.48 3.60 -29.71
N ALA A 100 -3.56 2.63 -29.53
CA ALA A 100 -2.13 2.87 -29.68
C ALA A 100 -1.75 2.94 -31.19
N PRO A 101 -1.41 4.12 -31.76
CA PRO A 101 -0.78 4.18 -33.06
C PRO A 101 0.73 4.09 -32.86
N ASN A 102 1.37 3.02 -33.35
CA ASN A 102 2.76 2.96 -33.83
C ASN A 102 3.81 3.99 -33.31
N ALA A 103 3.90 4.27 -32.02
CA ALA A 103 4.74 5.35 -31.48
C ALA A 103 5.94 4.88 -30.65
N ILE A 104 6.36 3.61 -30.81
CA ILE A 104 7.64 3.11 -30.25
C ILE A 104 8.49 2.52 -31.39
N ALA A 105 8.51 3.21 -32.54
CA ALA A 105 9.43 2.96 -33.65
C ALA A 105 10.01 4.30 -34.13
N ALA A 106 10.69 5.02 -33.24
CA ALA A 106 11.66 6.07 -33.56
C ALA A 106 12.40 6.50 -32.29
N GLU A 107 13.51 5.84 -32.02
CA GLU A 107 14.85 6.37 -31.67
C GLU A 107 15.73 5.27 -31.06
#